data_AF-A0A7V4ZZ41-F1
#
_entry.id   AF-A0A7V4ZZ41-F1
#
_cell.length_a   1.000
_cell.length_b   1.000
_cell.length_c   1.000
_cell.angle_alpha   90.00
_cell.angle_beta   90.00
_cell.angle_gamma   90.00
#
_symmetry.space_group_name_H-M   'P 1'
#
loop_
_entity.id
_entity.type
_entity.pdbx_description
1 polymer ?
#
loop_
_entity_poly.entity_id
_entity_poly.type
_entity_poly.pdbx_seq_one_letter_code
_entity_poly.pdbx_strand_id
1 'polypeptide(L)'
;MDFNQRLQDLFDKGISLSKDVLSKAKDKAQELGEKGLLKLEIKHLEDQASQLLGKLGVEAYNAFVAGKKTLSRNATIESLVQEIEKTKRLIEEKEQRLRSL
;
A
#
# COMPACT_ATOMS: atom_id res chain seq x y z
N MET A 1 -14.03 19.38 51.58
CA MET A 1 -14.25 19.28 50.11
C MET A 1 -15.71 18.98 49.90
N ASP A 2 -16.40 19.86 49.18
CA ASP A 2 -17.85 19.85 49.07
C ASP A 2 -18.31 18.81 48.04
N PHE A 3 -19.47 18.19 48.26
CA PHE A 3 -20.01 17.14 47.39
C PHE A 3 -20.23 17.65 45.95
N ASN A 4 -20.56 18.94 45.83
CA ASN A 4 -20.75 19.63 44.56
C ASN A 4 -19.45 19.76 43.75
N GLN A 5 -18.31 19.96 44.42
CA GLN A 5 -16.99 20.02 43.77
C GLN A 5 -16.58 18.65 43.20
N ARG A 6 -16.88 17.56 43.92
CA ARG A 6 -16.59 16.19 43.43
C ARG A 6 -17.41 15.83 42.19
N LEU A 7 -18.66 16.31 42.10
CA LEU A 7 -19.50 16.10 40.93
C LEU A 7 -19.01 16.89 39.72
N GLN A 8 -18.60 18.15 39.90
CA GLN A 8 -17.98 18.95 38.84
C GLN A 8 -16.68 18.30 38.34
N ASP A 9 -15.81 17.88 39.24
CA ASP A 9 -14.55 17.19 38.87
C ASP A 9 -14.78 15.89 38.09
N LEU A 10 -15.81 15.10 38.45
CA LEU A 10 -16.16 13.87 37.73
C LEU A 10 -16.73 14.17 36.34
N PHE A 11 -17.53 15.24 36.22
CA PHE A 11 -18.11 15.66 34.95
C PHE A 11 -17.04 16.22 34.00
N ASP A 12 -16.16 17.08 34.49
CA ASP A 12 -15.05 17.65 33.73
C ASP A 12 -14.03 16.56 33.32
N LYS A 13 -13.79 15.57 34.18
CA LYS A 13 -13.00 14.38 33.83
C LYS A 13 -13.70 13.51 32.80
N GLY A 14 -15.01 13.31 32.88
CA GLY A 14 -15.78 12.56 31.88
C GLY A 14 -15.79 13.21 30.51
N ILE A 15 -15.90 14.55 30.45
CA ILE A 15 -15.85 15.31 29.20
C ILE A 15 -14.45 15.31 28.60
N SER A 16 -13.41 15.49 29.41
CA SER A 16 -12.03 15.43 28.91
C SER A 16 -11.64 14.02 28.42
N LEU A 17 -11.97 12.97 29.18
CA LEU A 17 -11.76 11.58 28.77
C LEU A 17 -12.51 11.24 27.47
N SER A 18 -13.76 11.70 27.31
CA SER A 18 -14.53 11.42 26.09
C SER A 18 -13.96 12.15 24.87
N LYS A 19 -13.49 13.39 25.02
CA LYS A 19 -12.78 14.13 23.95
C LYS A 19 -11.47 13.46 23.56
N ASP A 20 -10.69 13.00 24.53
CA ASP A 20 -9.43 12.29 24.27
C ASP A 20 -9.66 10.94 23.57
N VAL A 21 -10.67 10.19 24.00
CA VAL A 21 -11.06 8.92 23.36
C VAL A 21 -11.58 9.16 21.94
N LEU A 22 -12.42 10.17 21.73
CA LEU A 22 -12.93 10.53 20.40
C LEU A 22 -11.80 10.98 19.47
N SER A 23 -10.85 11.75 19.98
CA SER A 23 -9.70 12.22 19.20
C SER A 23 -8.80 11.04 18.80
N LYS A 24 -8.46 10.16 19.74
CA LYS A 24 -7.71 8.92 19.45
C LYS A 24 -8.44 8.00 18.47
N ALA A 25 -9.77 7.91 18.56
CA ALA A 25 -10.57 7.11 17.64
C ALA A 25 -10.56 7.71 16.22
N LYS A 26 -10.64 9.04 16.10
CA LYS A 26 -10.52 9.75 14.82
C LYS A 26 -9.13 9.54 14.19
N ASP A 27 -8.07 9.69 14.97
CA ASP A 27 -6.70 9.52 14.49
C ASP A 27 -6.47 8.08 14.00
N LYS A 28 -6.94 7.07 14.75
CA LYS A 28 -6.92 5.67 14.31
C LYS A 28 -7.74 5.41 13.05
N ALA A 29 -8.91 6.03 12.92
CA ALA A 29 -9.74 5.87 11.72
C ALA A 29 -9.05 6.46 10.48
N GLN A 30 -8.39 7.60 10.63
CA GLN A 30 -7.61 8.22 9.56
C GLN A 30 -6.40 7.34 9.18
N GLU A 31 -5.65 6.86 10.16
CA GLU A 31 -4.51 5.94 9.94
C GLU A 31 -4.94 4.66 9.21
N LEU A 32 -6.05 4.06 9.61
CA LEU A 32 -6.61 2.87 8.94
C LEU A 32 -7.08 3.17 7.52
N GLY A 33 -7.64 4.35 7.27
CA GLY A 33 -8.02 4.81 5.93
C GLY A 33 -6.81 4.97 5.02
N GLU A 34 -5.76 5.63 5.50
CA GLU A 34 -4.51 5.83 4.78
C GLU A 34 -3.82 4.48 4.48
N LYS A 35 -3.73 3.58 5.47
CA LYS A 35 -3.21 2.22 5.30
C LYS A 35 -4.04 1.41 4.31
N GLY A 36 -5.37 1.54 4.36
CA GLY A 36 -6.30 0.84 3.48
C GLY A 36 -6.13 1.26 2.03
N LEU A 37 -6.10 2.57 1.75
CA LEU A 37 -5.87 3.09 0.40
C LEU A 37 -4.53 2.62 -0.14
N LEU A 38 -3.48 2.72 0.67
CA LEU A 38 -2.14 2.35 0.26
C LEU A 38 -2.00 0.84 -0.04
N LYS A 39 -2.71 -0.03 0.71
CA LYS A 39 -2.80 -1.47 0.39
C LYS A 39 -3.49 -1.73 -0.95
N LEU A 40 -4.54 -0.99 -1.28
CA LEU A 40 -5.23 -1.12 -2.56
C LEU A 40 -4.32 -0.68 -3.72
N GLU A 41 -3.58 0.41 -3.54
CA GLU A 41 -2.60 0.88 -4.52
C GLU A 41 -1.47 -0.14 -4.74
N ILE A 42 -0.93 -0.73 -3.66
CA ILE A 42 0.06 -1.81 -3.75
C ILE A 42 -0.50 -2.98 -4.55
N LYS A 43 -1.69 -3.46 -4.18
CA LYS A 43 -2.34 -4.58 -4.88
C LYS A 43 -2.53 -4.30 -6.36
N HIS A 44 -2.96 -3.09 -6.72
CA HIS A 44 -3.12 -2.71 -8.12
C HIS A 44 -1.78 -2.75 -8.88
N LEU A 45 -0.69 -2.28 -8.27
CA LEU A 45 0.64 -2.35 -8.87
C LEU A 45 1.17 -3.78 -8.96
N GLU A 46 0.87 -4.64 -7.98
CA GLU A 46 1.20 -6.08 -8.03
C GLU A 46 0.47 -6.77 -9.19
N ASP A 47 -0.81 -6.48 -9.37
CA ASP A 47 -1.61 -6.99 -10.50
C ASP A 47 -1.01 -6.52 -11.83
N GLN A 48 -0.61 -5.24 -11.94
CA GLN A 48 0.07 -4.70 -13.10
C GLN A 48 1.41 -5.40 -13.37
N ALA A 49 2.23 -5.62 -12.33
CA ALA A 49 3.51 -6.31 -12.45
C ALA A 49 3.32 -7.76 -12.92
N SER A 50 2.30 -8.44 -12.39
CA SER A 50 1.92 -9.80 -12.81
C SER A 50 1.54 -9.85 -14.29
N GLN A 51 0.73 -8.89 -14.77
CA GLN A 51 0.38 -8.79 -16.18
C GLN A 51 1.59 -8.54 -17.08
N LEU A 52 2.50 -7.64 -16.69
CA LEU A 52 3.73 -7.35 -17.44
C LEU A 52 4.66 -8.56 -17.50
N LEU A 53 4.83 -9.27 -16.39
CA LEU A 53 5.56 -10.53 -16.34
C LEU A 53 4.92 -11.60 -17.23
N GLY A 54 3.58 -11.67 -17.24
CA GLY A 54 2.83 -12.54 -18.14
C GLY A 54 3.12 -12.26 -19.61
N LYS A 55 3.13 -10.98 -20.03
CA LYS A 55 3.50 -10.56 -21.39
C LYS A 55 4.94 -10.98 -21.74
N LEU A 56 5.89 -10.74 -20.83
CA LEU A 56 7.28 -11.16 -21.02
C LEU A 56 7.40 -12.70 -21.13
N GLY A 57 6.63 -13.42 -20.33
CA GLY A 57 6.54 -14.89 -20.38
C GLY A 57 6.00 -15.39 -21.72
N VAL A 58 4.99 -14.73 -22.29
CA VAL A 58 4.47 -15.04 -23.63
C VAL A 58 5.54 -14.83 -24.70
N GLU A 59 6.29 -13.73 -24.64
CA GLU A 59 7.38 -13.48 -25.59
C GLU A 59 8.49 -14.54 -25.47
N ALA A 60 8.86 -14.92 -24.24
CA ALA A 60 9.83 -15.99 -24.00
C ALA A 60 9.33 -17.34 -24.53
N TYR A 61 8.08 -17.69 -24.24
CA TYR A 61 7.44 -18.90 -24.73
C TYR A 61 7.45 -18.96 -26.27
N ASN A 62 7.02 -17.89 -26.93
CA ASN A 62 6.99 -17.80 -28.39
C ASN A 62 8.39 -17.95 -28.99
N ALA A 63 9.41 -17.34 -28.38
CA ALA A 63 10.79 -17.49 -28.83
C ALA A 63 11.26 -18.96 -28.75
N PHE A 64 10.96 -19.65 -27.65
CA PHE A 64 11.37 -21.04 -27.46
C PHE A 64 10.59 -22.01 -28.35
N VAL A 65 9.28 -21.79 -28.55
CA VAL A 65 8.47 -22.57 -29.51
C VAL A 65 9.00 -22.39 -30.94
N ALA A 66 9.48 -21.20 -31.30
CA ALA A 66 10.12 -20.95 -32.59
C ALA A 66 11.54 -21.56 -32.71
N GLY A 67 11.98 -22.38 -31.74
CA GLY A 67 13.27 -23.06 -31.76
C GLY A 67 14.45 -22.19 -31.36
N LYS A 68 14.23 -20.97 -30.89
CA LYS A 68 15.31 -20.14 -30.33
C LYS A 68 15.72 -20.70 -28.97
N LYS A 69 17.00 -20.62 -28.64
CA LYS A 69 17.53 -21.04 -27.33
C LYS A 69 17.63 -19.88 -26.34
N THR A 70 17.54 -18.65 -26.84
CA THR A 70 17.71 -17.42 -26.05
C THR A 70 16.69 -16.38 -26.47
N LEU A 71 16.30 -15.54 -25.52
CA LEU A 71 15.49 -14.35 -25.75
C LEU A 71 16.40 -13.12 -25.73
N SER A 72 16.50 -12.42 -26.86
CA SER A 72 17.27 -11.18 -26.95
C SER A 72 16.48 -10.00 -26.41
N ARG A 73 17.16 -9.06 -25.73
CA ARG A 73 16.61 -7.73 -25.37
C ARG A 73 16.42 -6.88 -26.62
N ASN A 74 15.36 -7.16 -27.37
CA ASN A 74 14.86 -6.27 -28.41
C ASN A 74 14.07 -5.11 -27.77
N ALA A 75 13.64 -4.13 -28.58
CA ALA A 75 12.91 -2.95 -28.07
C ALA A 75 11.66 -3.31 -27.25
N THR A 76 10.92 -4.36 -27.64
CA THR A 76 9.72 -4.84 -26.93
C THR A 76 10.08 -5.41 -25.56
N ILE A 77 11.07 -6.30 -25.51
CA ILE A 77 11.55 -6.91 -24.26
C ILE A 77 12.16 -5.85 -23.34
N GLU A 78 12.92 -4.91 -23.91
CA GLU A 78 13.50 -3.80 -23.17
C GLU A 78 12.41 -2.95 -22.49
N SER A 79 11.36 -2.58 -23.22
CA SER A 79 10.22 -1.83 -22.67
C SER A 79 9.55 -2.60 -21.53
N LEU A 80 9.25 -3.89 -21.75
CA LEU A 80 8.62 -4.73 -20.73
C LEU A 80 9.48 -4.81 -19.47
N VAL A 81 10.79 -5.01 -19.60
CA VAL A 81 11.69 -5.10 -18.45
C VAL A 81 11.76 -3.76 -17.71
N GLN A 82 11.87 -2.64 -18.41
CA GLN A 82 11.87 -1.31 -17.78
C GLN A 82 10.57 -1.01 -17.04
N GLU A 83 9.42 -1.37 -17.63
CA GLU A 83 8.11 -1.20 -16.99
C GLU A 83 7.96 -2.10 -15.76
N ILE A 84 8.45 -3.34 -15.81
CA ILE A 84 8.48 -4.25 -14.66
C ILE A 84 9.34 -3.68 -13.54
N GLU A 85 10.56 -3.24 -13.85
CA GLU A 85 11.47 -2.64 -12.86
C GLU A 85 10.87 -1.38 -12.22
N LYS A 86 10.29 -0.50 -13.03
CA LYS A 86 9.59 0.70 -12.54
C LYS A 86 8.43 0.33 -11.61
N THR A 87 7.59 -0.62 -12.02
CA THR A 87 6.44 -1.04 -11.23
C THR A 87 6.87 -1.65 -9.90
N LYS A 88 7.93 -2.49 -9.90
CA LYS A 88 8.50 -3.06 -8.67
C LYS A 88 9.05 -2.00 -7.72
N ARG A 89 9.77 -1.00 -8.22
CA ARG A 89 10.24 0.12 -7.37
C ARG A 89 9.08 0.86 -6.71
N LEU A 90 8.01 1.14 -7.46
CA LEU A 90 6.82 1.80 -6.91
C LEU A 90 6.12 0.95 -5.84
N ILE A 91 6.09 -0.38 -5.99
CA ILE A 91 5.59 -1.29 -4.95
C ILE A 91 6.46 -1.17 -3.71
N GLU A 92 7.78 -1.31 -3.84
CA GLU A 92 8.72 -1.23 -2.71
C GLU A 92 8.60 0.09 -1.95
N GLU A 93 8.55 1.22 -2.66
CA GLU A 93 8.35 2.55 -2.07
C GLU A 93 7.05 2.64 -1.28
N LYS A 94 5.94 2.14 -1.83
CA LYS A 94 4.65 2.14 -1.15
C LYS A 94 4.65 1.19 0.04
N GLU A 95 5.21 -0.01 -0.08
CA GLU A 95 5.31 -0.93 1.05
C GLU A 95 6.16 -0.36 2.19
N GLN A 96 7.26 0.33 1.88
CA GLN A 96 8.07 1.02 2.89
C GLN A 96 7.24 2.09 3.59
N ARG A 97 6.46 2.87 2.83
CA ARG A 97 5.51 3.83 3.41
C ARG A 97 4.47 3.15 4.30
N LEU A 98 3.91 2.01 3.88
CA LEU A 98 2.94 1.24 4.67
C LEU A 98 3.52 0.79 6.01
N ARG A 99 4.78 0.36 6.01
CA ARG A 99 5.50 -0.09 7.20
C ARG A 99 5.85 1.07 8.14
N SER A 100 5.95 2.30 7.62
CA SER A 100 6.25 3.51 8.40
C SER A 100 5.01 4.21 9.00
N LEU A 101 3.82 3.89 8.48
CA LEU A 101 2.53 4.32 9.05
C LEU A 101 2.13 3.42 10.22
#